data_AF-L8IMH0-F1
#
_entry.id   AF-L8IMH0-F1
#
_cell.length_a   1.000
_cell.length_b   1.000
_cell.length_c   1.000
_cell.angle_alpha   90.00
_cell.angle_beta   90.00
_cell.angle_gamma   90.00
#
_symmetry.space_group_name_H-M   'P 1'
#
loop_
_entity.id
_entity.type
_entity.pdbx_description
1 polymer ?
#
loop_
_entity_poly.entity_id
_entity_poly.type
_entity_poly.pdbx_seq_one_letter_code
_entity_poly.pdbx_strand_id
1 'polypeptide(L)'
;MEPAGPCGFCPTGEAQPARYTCPRCNVPYCSLRCYRAHGSCAEEFYRDQVLGELRGRSASPSRLATALRRLRQQRETEDEPGDAGLRPGPAPGGMPPEPVRDEPAAVEQVLGDLPGACPPAVPTRIPALASLSRGRTSPLVRFQLPNVLFAYAHTLALYHGGDEALLSDFCATLLGVSGALGAQQVFASAEEALQAAAHVLEAGEHPPGPLGTRGAMREAARILLGEGPANQKSYTLAALGDLAQTLGRARKQAVAPEERDRLYRARKKCQFLLSWTNENEDALTPLALDCATAHRAHTVAAEEVAALTGELEQLWGGPLPPARRTLIEELPG
;
A
#
# COMPACT_ATOMS: atom_id res chain seq x y z
N MET A 1 -9.00 6.20 37.56
CA MET A 1 -8.77 4.74 37.56
C MET A 1 -8.17 4.39 38.90
N GLU A 2 -8.90 3.64 39.73
CA GLU A 2 -8.35 3.07 40.97
C GLU A 2 -7.23 2.07 40.63
N PRO A 3 -6.17 1.96 41.44
CA PRO A 3 -5.04 1.06 41.15
C PRO A 3 -5.47 -0.40 41.25
N ALA A 4 -5.16 -1.19 40.23
CA ALA A 4 -5.54 -2.60 40.08
C ALA A 4 -4.77 -3.58 41.01
N GLY A 5 -4.38 -3.15 42.21
CA GLY A 5 -3.58 -3.94 43.16
C GLY A 5 -2.06 -3.89 42.93
N PRO A 6 -1.26 -4.66 43.70
CA PRO A 6 0.19 -4.69 43.57
C PRO A 6 0.64 -5.48 42.32
N CYS A 7 1.75 -5.06 41.71
CA CYS A 7 2.37 -5.77 40.59
C CYS A 7 2.83 -7.18 41.00
N GLY A 8 2.41 -8.20 40.25
CA GLY A 8 2.75 -9.60 40.53
C GLY A 8 4.16 -10.05 40.13
N PHE A 9 4.94 -9.19 39.46
CA PHE A 9 6.23 -9.55 38.83
C PHE A 9 7.41 -8.67 39.27
N CYS A 10 7.23 -7.85 40.32
CA CYS A 10 8.35 -7.14 40.93
C CYS A 10 9.24 -8.13 41.71
N PRO A 11 10.56 -7.88 41.79
CA PRO A 11 11.43 -8.63 42.68
C PRO A 11 10.99 -8.48 44.14
N THR A 12 11.27 -9.50 44.96
CA THR A 12 10.84 -9.60 46.35
C THR A 12 11.35 -8.40 47.16
N GLY A 13 10.42 -7.57 47.68
CA GLY A 13 10.75 -6.36 48.45
C GLY A 13 10.54 -5.02 47.72
N GLU A 14 10.24 -5.02 46.41
CA GLU A 14 10.05 -3.81 45.59
C GLU A 14 8.67 -3.78 44.89
N ALA A 15 7.62 -4.23 45.58
CA ALA A 15 6.27 -4.28 45.02
C ALA A 15 5.74 -2.85 44.73
N GLN A 16 5.59 -2.53 43.45
CA GLN A 16 5.04 -1.25 42.99
C GLN A 16 3.54 -1.39 42.70
N PRO A 17 2.74 -0.30 42.84
CA PRO A 17 1.35 -0.31 42.41
C PRO A 17 1.26 -0.57 40.91
N ALA A 18 0.36 -1.46 40.50
CA ALA A 18 0.16 -1.74 39.09
C ALA A 18 -0.46 -0.55 38.37
N ARG A 19 0.10 -0.24 37.19
CA ARG A 19 -0.36 0.83 36.31
C ARG A 19 -1.13 0.30 35.11
N TYR A 20 -0.94 -0.98 34.81
CA TYR A 20 -1.46 -1.63 33.62
C TYR A 20 -1.90 -3.05 33.96
N THR A 21 -2.77 -3.62 33.13
CA THR A 21 -3.29 -4.98 33.30
C THR A 21 -3.18 -5.73 31.99
N CYS A 22 -2.69 -6.97 32.01
CA CYS A 22 -2.54 -7.75 30.79
C CYS A 22 -3.92 -8.10 30.21
N PRO A 23 -4.23 -7.79 28.94
CA PRO A 23 -5.56 -8.02 28.38
C PRO A 23 -5.92 -9.50 28.18
N ARG A 24 -4.94 -10.41 28.25
CA ARG A 24 -5.17 -11.85 28.03
C ARG A 24 -5.49 -12.62 29.30
N CYS A 25 -4.76 -12.33 30.38
CA CYS A 25 -4.87 -13.05 31.65
C CYS A 25 -5.31 -12.16 32.82
N ASN A 26 -5.53 -10.87 32.55
CA ASN A 26 -5.93 -9.85 33.51
C ASN A 26 -4.96 -9.65 34.70
N VAL A 27 -3.69 -10.03 34.54
CA VAL A 27 -2.68 -9.88 35.62
C VAL A 27 -2.13 -8.45 35.66
N PRO A 28 -2.11 -7.80 36.83
CA PRO A 28 -1.64 -6.42 37.00
C PRO A 28 -0.10 -6.31 37.01
N TYR A 29 0.45 -5.30 36.32
CA TYR A 29 1.89 -5.03 36.23
C TYR A 29 2.24 -3.52 36.29
N CYS A 30 3.45 -3.19 36.75
CA CYS A 30 3.89 -1.79 36.94
C CYS A 30 4.64 -1.19 35.73
N SER A 31 5.30 -2.02 34.91
CA SER A 31 6.19 -1.56 33.84
C SER A 31 6.37 -2.61 32.74
N LEU A 32 6.89 -2.18 31.58
CA LEU A 32 7.21 -3.07 30.46
C LEU A 32 8.20 -4.18 30.84
N ARG A 33 9.09 -3.93 31.80
CA ARG A 33 10.02 -4.95 32.33
C ARG A 33 9.26 -6.09 33.03
N CYS A 34 8.29 -5.75 33.88
CA CYS A 34 7.41 -6.71 34.53
C CYS A 34 6.48 -7.42 33.52
N TYR A 35 6.06 -6.72 32.46
CA TYR A 35 5.33 -7.33 31.36
C TYR A 35 6.18 -8.36 30.60
N ARG A 36 7.48 -8.15 30.40
CA ARG A 36 8.36 -9.15 29.76
C ARG A 36 8.65 -10.36 30.65
N ALA A 37 8.71 -10.16 31.97
CA ALA A 37 8.92 -11.24 32.95
C ALA A 37 7.66 -12.11 33.16
N HIS A 38 6.49 -11.62 32.74
CA HIS A 38 5.20 -12.32 32.81
C HIS A 38 5.10 -13.52 31.83
N GLY A 39 6.07 -13.72 30.93
CA GLY A 39 6.23 -14.97 30.18
C GLY A 39 5.29 -15.10 28.98
N SER A 40 4.51 -16.19 28.93
CA SER A 40 3.80 -16.67 27.73
C SER A 40 2.87 -15.65 27.06
N CYS A 41 2.16 -14.83 27.82
CA CYS A 41 1.30 -13.78 27.26
C CYS A 41 2.08 -12.63 26.60
N ALA A 42 3.30 -12.36 27.07
CA ALA A 42 4.17 -11.37 26.45
C ALA A 42 4.85 -11.95 25.21
N GLU A 43 5.33 -13.20 25.30
CA GLU A 43 5.90 -13.92 24.17
C GLU A 43 4.91 -14.03 23.02
N GLU A 44 3.64 -14.34 23.29
CA GLU A 44 2.64 -14.44 22.24
C GLU A 44 2.20 -13.09 21.67
N PHE A 45 2.17 -12.03 22.48
CA PHE A 45 1.97 -10.67 21.96
C PHE A 45 3.11 -10.24 21.03
N TYR A 46 4.37 -10.47 21.43
CA TYR A 46 5.52 -10.17 20.57
C TYR A 46 5.56 -11.09 19.34
N ARG A 47 5.19 -12.36 19.47
CA ARG A 47 5.06 -13.28 18.36
C ARG A 47 3.97 -12.81 17.40
N ASP A 48 2.81 -12.38 17.89
CA ASP A 48 1.74 -11.82 17.06
C ASP A 48 2.13 -10.50 16.42
N GLN A 49 2.93 -9.67 17.10
CA GLN A 49 3.46 -8.43 16.54
C GLN A 49 4.51 -8.71 15.45
N VAL A 50 5.43 -9.66 15.67
CA VAL A 50 6.43 -10.09 14.67
C VAL A 50 5.77 -10.83 13.51
N LEU A 51 4.80 -11.70 13.76
CA LEU A 51 4.01 -12.36 12.72
C LEU A 51 3.13 -11.35 11.98
N GLY A 52 2.63 -10.32 12.66
CA GLY A 52 1.94 -9.18 12.05
C GLY A 52 2.86 -8.39 11.12
N GLU A 53 4.07 -8.06 11.55
CA GLU A 53 5.09 -7.41 10.72
C GLU A 53 5.55 -8.28 9.55
N LEU A 54 5.67 -9.60 9.74
CA LEU A 54 6.02 -10.54 8.67
C LEU A 54 4.86 -10.77 7.69
N ARG A 55 3.60 -10.73 8.15
CA ARG A 55 2.40 -10.71 7.29
C ARG A 55 2.28 -9.39 6.53
N GLY A 56 2.77 -8.28 7.11
CA GLY A 56 2.89 -6.98 6.47
C GLY A 56 3.97 -6.91 5.37
N ARG A 57 4.81 -7.93 5.20
CA ARG A 57 5.67 -8.04 4.01
C ARG A 57 4.90 -8.69 2.86
N SER A 58 3.93 -7.99 2.30
CA SER A 58 3.22 -8.41 1.10
C SER A 58 4.15 -8.31 -0.12
N ALA A 59 4.24 -9.39 -0.90
CA ALA A 59 4.95 -9.35 -2.17
C ALA A 59 4.11 -8.61 -3.20
N SER A 60 4.74 -7.86 -4.11
CA SER A 60 4.02 -7.20 -5.20
C SER A 60 3.13 -8.20 -5.96
N PRO A 61 1.98 -7.78 -6.50
CA PRO A 61 1.04 -8.67 -7.18
C PRO A 61 1.70 -9.56 -8.23
N SER A 62 2.68 -9.04 -8.97
CA SER A 62 3.44 -9.82 -9.97
C SER A 62 4.25 -10.98 -9.35
N ARG A 63 4.89 -10.75 -8.19
CA ARG A 63 5.64 -11.81 -7.48
C ARG A 63 4.70 -12.84 -6.88
N LEU A 64 3.57 -12.39 -6.34
CA LEU A 64 2.54 -13.27 -5.82
C LEU A 64 1.91 -14.13 -6.92
N ALA A 65 1.56 -13.54 -8.08
CA ALA A 65 1.07 -14.27 -9.25
C ALA A 65 2.04 -15.37 -9.66
N THR A 66 3.34 -15.03 -9.72
CA THR A 66 4.39 -16.00 -10.04
C THR A 66 4.48 -17.13 -9.01
N ALA A 67 4.39 -16.81 -7.72
CA ALA A 67 4.42 -17.81 -6.65
C ALA A 67 3.18 -18.73 -6.69
N LEU A 68 1.98 -18.17 -6.86
CA LEU A 68 0.73 -18.92 -6.96
C LEU A 68 0.72 -19.85 -8.18
N ARG A 69 1.23 -19.40 -9.33
CA ARG A 69 1.41 -20.27 -10.52
C ARG A 69 2.31 -21.46 -10.23
N ARG A 70 3.41 -21.27 -9.51
CA ARG A 70 4.32 -22.37 -9.14
C ARG A 70 3.65 -23.38 -8.21
N LEU A 71 2.88 -22.89 -7.23
CA LEU A 71 2.13 -23.77 -6.32
C LEU A 71 1.09 -24.60 -7.07
N ARG A 72 0.39 -24.00 -8.03
CA ARG A 72 -0.54 -24.71 -8.90
C ARG A 72 0.16 -25.83 -9.69
N GLN A 73 1.28 -25.52 -10.35
CA GLN A 73 2.06 -26.50 -11.13
C GLN A 73 2.61 -27.64 -10.26
N GLN A 74 3.10 -27.35 -9.06
CA GLN A 74 3.61 -28.37 -8.13
C GLN A 74 2.52 -29.37 -7.73
N ARG A 75 1.29 -28.89 -7.47
CA ARG A 75 0.17 -29.77 -7.14
C ARG A 75 -0.32 -30.59 -8.33
N GLU A 76 -0.36 -30.01 -9.53
CA GLU A 76 -0.67 -30.75 -10.76
C GLU A 76 0.32 -31.91 -11.00
N THR A 77 1.59 -31.78 -10.55
CA THR A 77 2.58 -32.87 -10.62
C THR A 77 2.53 -33.87 -9.47
N GLU A 78 1.90 -33.54 -8.34
CA GLU A 78 1.68 -34.45 -7.20
C GLU A 78 0.47 -35.37 -7.42
N ASP A 79 -0.42 -35.01 -8.35
CA ASP A 79 -1.65 -35.75 -8.71
C ASP A 79 -1.48 -36.71 -9.92
N GLU A 80 -0.26 -37.15 -10.27
CA GLU A 80 -0.04 -38.29 -11.20
C GLU A 80 0.06 -39.61 -10.39
N PRO A 81 -1.03 -40.38 -10.22
CA PRO A 81 -0.98 -41.69 -9.61
C PRO A 81 -0.36 -42.71 -10.57
N GLY A 82 0.55 -43.52 -10.04
CA GLY A 82 1.03 -44.73 -10.70
C GLY A 82 -0.13 -45.63 -11.14
N ASP A 83 -0.02 -46.10 -12.39
CA ASP A 83 -0.90 -47.00 -13.10
C ASP A 83 -1.34 -48.25 -12.30
N ALA A 84 -2.67 -48.45 -12.19
CA ALA A 84 -3.29 -49.76 -12.22
C ALA A 84 -4.75 -49.61 -12.71
N GLY A 85 -5.01 -50.11 -13.92
CA GLY A 85 -6.26 -49.93 -14.66
C GLY A 85 -7.52 -50.57 -14.09
N LEU A 86 -8.67 -50.13 -14.62
CA LEU A 86 -9.69 -50.92 -15.34
C LEU A 86 -10.84 -49.98 -15.77
N ARG A 87 -11.35 -50.15 -17.00
CA ARG A 87 -12.54 -49.50 -17.59
C ARG A 87 -13.52 -50.62 -18.06
N PRO A 88 -14.76 -50.33 -18.51
CA PRO A 88 -15.79 -49.43 -17.98
C PRO A 88 -17.20 -50.10 -17.95
N GLY A 89 -18.22 -49.46 -17.36
CA GLY A 89 -19.64 -49.89 -17.46
C GLY A 89 -20.64 -48.76 -17.20
N PRO A 90 -21.87 -48.81 -17.76
CA PRO A 90 -22.52 -47.64 -18.37
C PRO A 90 -23.61 -46.94 -17.51
N ALA A 91 -23.94 -45.72 -17.94
CA ALA A 91 -25.05 -44.89 -17.46
C ALA A 91 -26.44 -45.44 -17.85
N PRO A 92 -27.50 -44.99 -17.16
CA PRO A 92 -28.42 -44.01 -17.76
C PRO A 92 -28.76 -42.90 -16.73
N GLY A 93 -28.96 -41.64 -17.09
CA GLY A 93 -29.99 -41.11 -17.98
C GLY A 93 -30.77 -40.05 -17.20
N GLY A 94 -30.59 -38.77 -17.55
CA GLY A 94 -31.29 -37.64 -16.95
C GLY A 94 -30.99 -36.37 -17.74
N MET A 95 -31.98 -35.91 -18.51
CA MET A 95 -31.92 -34.72 -19.37
C MET A 95 -32.03 -33.40 -18.58
N PRO A 96 -31.62 -32.26 -19.18
CA PRO A 96 -31.24 -31.03 -18.49
C PRO A 96 -32.38 -30.00 -18.43
N PRO A 97 -32.17 -28.87 -17.73
CA PRO A 97 -32.69 -27.58 -18.18
C PRO A 97 -31.56 -26.63 -18.61
N GLU A 98 -31.91 -25.89 -19.65
CA GLU A 98 -31.19 -24.88 -20.43
C GLU A 98 -30.89 -23.56 -19.67
N PRO A 99 -30.05 -22.67 -20.25
CA PRO A 99 -29.34 -21.62 -19.53
C PRO A 99 -30.16 -20.34 -19.41
N VAL A 100 -30.16 -19.74 -18.21
CA VAL A 100 -30.59 -18.34 -18.06
C VAL A 100 -29.38 -17.46 -18.33
N ARG A 101 -29.40 -16.84 -19.50
CA ARG A 101 -28.65 -15.65 -19.84
C ARG A 101 -29.25 -14.49 -19.05
N ASP A 102 -28.43 -13.79 -18.28
CA ASP A 102 -28.64 -12.37 -18.03
C ASP A 102 -27.29 -11.66 -18.02
N GLU A 103 -27.29 -10.52 -18.71
CA GLU A 103 -26.15 -9.74 -19.18
C GLU A 103 -25.35 -9.02 -18.08
N PRO A 104 -24.09 -8.65 -18.35
CA PRO A 104 -23.31 -7.79 -17.49
C PRO A 104 -23.72 -6.33 -17.73
N ALA A 105 -24.71 -5.84 -16.99
CA ALA A 105 -25.01 -4.42 -16.92
C ALA A 105 -25.18 -4.01 -15.45
N ALA A 106 -24.52 -2.91 -15.09
CA ALA A 106 -24.55 -2.23 -13.79
C ALA A 106 -23.54 -2.70 -12.71
N VAL A 107 -22.24 -2.43 -12.93
CA VAL A 107 -21.33 -1.96 -11.86
C VAL A 107 -20.53 -0.71 -12.26
N GLU A 108 -20.95 -0.04 -13.33
CA GLU A 108 -20.65 1.37 -13.58
C GLU A 108 -21.72 2.20 -12.86
N GLN A 109 -21.50 2.51 -11.57
CA GLN A 109 -22.12 3.63 -10.81
C GLN A 109 -21.89 3.46 -9.30
N VAL A 110 -20.63 3.45 -8.86
CA VAL A 110 -20.27 3.87 -7.48
C VAL A 110 -18.95 4.67 -7.54
N LEU A 111 -18.94 5.69 -8.38
CA LEU A 111 -18.20 6.92 -8.10
C LEU A 111 -19.31 7.96 -8.01
N GLY A 112 -19.93 8.03 -6.83
CA GLY A 112 -20.76 9.17 -6.51
C GLY A 112 -19.91 10.42 -6.70
N ASP A 113 -20.39 11.31 -7.57
CA ASP A 113 -19.88 12.66 -7.72
C ASP A 113 -19.68 13.27 -6.34
N LEU A 114 -18.43 13.35 -5.90
CA LEU A 114 -18.06 14.19 -4.77
C LEU A 114 -18.28 15.64 -5.23
N PRO A 115 -19.15 16.41 -4.57
CA PRO A 115 -19.43 17.78 -4.97
C PRO A 115 -18.15 18.63 -4.85
N GLY A 116 -17.64 19.06 -6.01
CA GLY A 116 -16.93 20.33 -6.20
C GLY A 116 -15.66 20.55 -5.36
N ALA A 117 -14.66 19.68 -5.48
CA ALA A 117 -13.29 20.12 -5.18
C ALA A 117 -12.79 20.96 -6.37
N CYS A 118 -12.75 22.28 -6.24
CA CYS A 118 -12.07 23.12 -7.22
C CYS A 118 -10.63 22.61 -7.38
N PRO A 119 -10.14 22.38 -8.61
CA PRO A 119 -8.77 21.96 -8.83
C PRO A 119 -7.83 22.99 -8.18
N PRO A 120 -6.74 22.54 -7.53
CA PRO A 120 -5.81 23.45 -6.90
C PRO A 120 -5.31 24.49 -7.91
N ALA A 121 -5.16 25.74 -7.47
CA ALA A 121 -4.72 26.80 -8.34
C ALA A 121 -3.25 26.60 -8.74
N VAL A 122 -2.94 26.78 -10.03
CA VAL A 122 -1.56 26.79 -10.52
C VAL A 122 -0.81 27.96 -9.91
N PRO A 123 0.38 27.76 -9.31
CA PRO A 123 1.18 28.87 -8.81
C PRO A 123 1.54 29.86 -9.92
N THR A 124 1.24 31.14 -9.69
CA THR A 124 1.46 32.22 -10.68
C THR A 124 2.92 32.61 -10.87
N ARG A 125 3.80 32.23 -9.94
CA ARG A 125 5.24 32.50 -10.01
C ARG A 125 6.02 31.21 -9.79
N ILE A 126 6.65 30.75 -10.88
CA ILE A 126 7.52 29.58 -10.90
C ILE A 126 8.95 30.08 -11.18
N PRO A 127 9.92 29.86 -10.27
CA PRO A 127 11.30 30.23 -10.53
C PRO A 127 11.91 29.34 -11.62
N ALA A 128 12.89 29.87 -12.35
CA ALA A 128 13.67 29.08 -13.30
C ALA A 128 14.49 28.01 -12.57
N LEU A 129 14.63 26.83 -13.16
CA LEU A 129 15.36 25.69 -12.61
C LEU A 129 16.84 26.00 -12.35
N ALA A 130 17.45 26.82 -13.22
CA ALA A 130 18.83 27.32 -13.07
C ALA A 130 19.05 28.16 -11.80
N SER A 131 17.97 28.76 -11.25
CA SER A 131 18.06 29.50 -9.97
C SER A 131 18.08 28.57 -8.75
N LEU A 132 17.67 27.31 -8.92
CA LEU A 132 17.57 26.32 -7.84
C LEU A 132 18.72 25.29 -7.89
N SER A 133 19.32 25.07 -9.05
CA SER A 133 20.42 24.12 -9.22
C SER A 133 21.48 24.65 -10.18
N ARG A 134 22.75 24.41 -9.86
CA ARG A 134 23.92 24.91 -10.61
C ARG A 134 24.47 23.92 -11.66
N GLY A 135 23.81 22.78 -11.86
CA GLY A 135 24.27 21.71 -12.74
C GLY A 135 23.18 21.17 -13.66
N ARG A 136 23.57 20.33 -14.62
CA ARG A 136 22.60 19.61 -15.46
C ARG A 136 21.71 18.73 -14.59
N THR A 137 20.41 18.83 -14.79
CA THR A 137 19.45 17.98 -14.11
C THR A 137 19.58 16.54 -14.61
N SER A 138 19.49 15.59 -13.69
CA SER A 138 19.52 14.17 -14.03
C SER A 138 18.30 13.81 -14.89
N PRO A 139 18.45 12.96 -15.93
CA PRO A 139 17.31 12.48 -16.71
C PRO A 139 16.31 11.68 -15.87
N LEU A 140 16.72 11.18 -14.69
CA LEU A 140 15.88 10.42 -13.78
C LEU A 140 14.92 11.30 -12.96
N VAL A 141 15.07 12.63 -13.00
CA VAL A 141 14.19 13.56 -12.26
C VAL A 141 12.72 13.36 -12.65
N ARG A 142 12.44 13.07 -13.92
CA ARG A 142 11.07 12.84 -14.41
C ARG A 142 10.36 11.71 -13.66
N PHE A 143 11.07 10.66 -13.26
CA PHE A 143 10.51 9.50 -12.57
C PHE A 143 10.22 9.76 -11.08
N GLN A 144 10.57 10.94 -10.56
CA GLN A 144 10.12 11.37 -9.24
C GLN A 144 8.65 11.79 -9.27
N LEU A 145 8.14 12.30 -10.39
CA LEU A 145 6.77 12.79 -10.50
C LEU A 145 5.72 11.69 -10.24
N PRO A 146 5.79 10.49 -10.85
CA PRO A 146 4.79 9.45 -10.61
C PRO A 146 4.71 9.02 -9.14
N ASN A 147 5.86 8.89 -8.46
CA ASN A 147 5.90 8.53 -7.04
C ASN A 147 5.28 9.63 -6.16
N VAL A 148 5.62 10.90 -6.41
CA VAL A 148 5.06 12.04 -5.66
C VAL A 148 3.56 12.17 -5.90
N LEU A 149 3.11 12.07 -7.14
CA LEU A 149 1.70 12.21 -7.51
C LEU A 149 0.84 11.05 -7.03
N PHE A 150 1.39 9.83 -6.99
CA PHE A 150 0.74 8.69 -6.34
C PHE A 150 0.44 8.98 -4.87
N ALA A 151 1.47 9.39 -4.12
CA ALA A 151 1.33 9.68 -2.69
C ALA A 151 0.38 10.86 -2.47
N TYR A 152 0.46 11.89 -3.32
CA TYR A 152 -0.46 13.03 -3.28
C TYR A 152 -1.92 12.63 -3.49
N ALA A 153 -2.22 11.85 -4.53
CA ALA A 153 -3.58 11.40 -4.80
C ALA A 153 -4.13 10.55 -3.65
N HIS A 154 -3.29 9.66 -3.12
CA HIS A 154 -3.64 8.83 -1.97
C HIS A 154 -3.97 9.68 -0.73
N THR A 155 -3.10 10.62 -0.35
CA THR A 155 -3.33 11.46 0.84
C THR A 155 -4.46 12.46 0.63
N LEU A 156 -4.63 12.99 -0.57
CA LEU A 156 -5.72 13.90 -0.90
C LEU A 156 -7.08 13.20 -0.74
N ALA A 157 -7.19 11.97 -1.23
CA ALA A 157 -8.41 11.17 -1.10
C ALA A 157 -8.67 10.68 0.33
N LEU A 158 -7.61 10.40 1.10
CA LEU A 158 -7.72 9.93 2.48
C LEU A 158 -8.09 11.05 3.47
N TYR A 159 -7.58 12.26 3.26
CA TYR A 159 -7.72 13.39 4.21
C TYR A 159 -8.47 14.59 3.62
N HIS A 160 -9.19 14.41 2.51
CA HIS A 160 -10.08 15.41 1.91
C HIS A 160 -9.46 16.81 1.67
N GLY A 161 -8.16 16.90 1.33
CA GLY A 161 -7.49 18.20 1.14
C GLY A 161 -6.56 18.64 2.28
N GLY A 162 -6.42 17.83 3.33
CA GLY A 162 -5.52 18.13 4.44
C GLY A 162 -6.03 19.31 5.27
N ASP A 163 -7.22 19.14 5.85
CA ASP A 163 -7.76 20.05 6.86
C ASP A 163 -6.70 20.34 7.94
N GLU A 164 -6.72 21.54 8.51
CA GLU A 164 -5.71 21.97 9.49
C GLU A 164 -5.58 21.00 10.68
N ALA A 165 -6.67 20.33 11.06
CA ALA A 165 -6.66 19.31 12.12
C ALA A 165 -5.92 18.02 11.73
N LEU A 166 -5.88 17.66 10.45
CA LEU A 166 -5.31 16.42 9.92
C LEU A 166 -3.99 16.66 9.15
N LEU A 167 -3.49 17.90 9.17
CA LEU A 167 -2.34 18.30 8.37
C LEU A 167 -1.05 17.54 8.73
N SER A 168 -0.85 17.22 10.00
CA SER A 168 0.29 16.41 10.46
C SER A 168 0.21 14.98 9.92
N ASP A 169 -0.95 14.33 10.05
CA ASP A 169 -1.18 12.97 9.53
C ASP A 169 -1.10 12.91 8.01
N PHE A 170 -1.65 13.92 7.32
CA PHE A 170 -1.51 14.08 5.87
C PHE A 170 -0.03 14.08 5.47
N CYS A 171 0.80 14.89 6.14
CA CYS A 171 2.22 15.00 5.80
C CYS A 171 3.01 13.73 6.20
N ALA A 172 2.67 13.10 7.33
CA ALA A 172 3.30 11.86 7.75
C ALA A 172 3.06 10.74 6.73
N THR A 173 1.80 10.55 6.31
CA THR A 173 1.44 9.57 5.28
C THR A 173 2.05 9.92 3.93
N LEU A 174 2.04 11.20 3.51
CA LEU A 174 2.66 11.65 2.26
C LEU A 174 4.15 11.30 2.22
N LEU A 175 4.89 11.57 3.30
CA LEU A 175 6.32 11.32 3.39
C LEU A 175 6.66 9.84 3.50
N GLY A 176 5.80 9.05 4.17
CA GLY A 176 6.00 7.61 4.25
C GLY A 176 5.73 6.89 2.93
N VAL A 177 4.63 7.24 2.25
CA VAL A 177 4.26 6.64 0.95
C VAL A 177 5.18 7.12 -0.18
N SER A 178 5.60 8.40 -0.17
CA SER A 178 6.48 8.93 -1.21
C SER A 178 7.95 8.70 -0.87
N GLY A 179 8.52 7.60 -1.36
CA GLY A 179 9.97 7.36 -1.35
C GLY A 179 10.77 8.54 -1.94
N ALA A 180 10.20 9.26 -2.93
CA ALA A 180 10.79 10.47 -3.47
C ALA A 180 10.96 11.56 -2.40
N LEU A 181 9.93 11.85 -1.60
CA LEU A 181 9.94 12.95 -0.64
C LEU A 181 10.54 12.55 0.71
N GLY A 182 10.18 11.39 1.25
CA GLY A 182 10.59 10.93 2.58
C GLY A 182 11.98 10.32 2.61
N ALA A 183 12.27 9.41 1.68
CA ALA A 183 13.51 8.63 1.66
C ALA A 183 14.55 9.13 0.64
N GLN A 184 14.23 10.18 -0.11
CA GLN A 184 15.07 10.70 -1.21
C GLN A 184 15.41 9.65 -2.28
N GLN A 185 14.54 8.65 -2.43
CA GLN A 185 14.73 7.56 -3.39
C GLN A 185 14.81 8.10 -4.83
N VAL A 186 15.59 7.42 -5.65
CA VAL A 186 15.72 7.66 -7.08
C VAL A 186 15.14 6.46 -7.83
N PHE A 187 14.43 6.74 -8.92
CA PHE A 187 13.77 5.74 -9.74
C PHE A 187 14.33 5.78 -11.16
N ALA A 188 14.44 4.61 -11.78
CA ALA A 188 14.89 4.43 -13.15
C ALA A 188 13.74 4.40 -14.17
N SER A 189 12.49 4.23 -13.71
CA SER A 189 11.30 4.18 -14.56
C SER A 189 10.04 4.66 -13.84
N ALA A 190 8.97 4.93 -14.61
CA ALA A 190 7.65 5.25 -14.06
C ALA A 190 7.03 4.06 -13.32
N GLU A 191 7.23 2.84 -13.83
CA GLU A 191 6.76 1.61 -13.21
C GLU A 191 7.38 1.43 -11.82
N GLU A 192 8.72 1.52 -11.71
CA GLU A 192 9.44 1.41 -10.43
C GLU A 192 8.96 2.47 -9.43
N ALA A 193 8.76 3.71 -9.89
CA ALA A 193 8.31 4.82 -9.07
C ALA A 193 6.91 4.58 -8.46
N LEU A 194 5.98 4.03 -9.24
CA LEU A 194 4.63 3.69 -8.79
C LEU A 194 4.64 2.42 -7.91
N GLN A 195 5.41 1.39 -8.29
CA GLN A 195 5.53 0.14 -7.53
C GLN A 195 6.13 0.36 -6.14
N ALA A 196 7.10 1.28 -6.00
CA ALA A 196 7.69 1.60 -4.72
C ALA A 196 6.64 2.16 -3.74
N ALA A 197 5.77 3.06 -4.18
CA ALA A 197 4.71 3.62 -3.34
C ALA A 197 3.56 2.60 -3.11
N ALA A 198 3.23 1.81 -4.13
CA ALA A 198 2.27 0.72 -4.03
C ALA A 198 2.66 -0.29 -2.94
N HIS A 199 3.93 -0.71 -2.93
CA HIS A 199 4.45 -1.66 -1.96
C HIS A 199 4.33 -1.16 -0.53
N VAL A 200 4.58 0.14 -0.28
CA VAL A 200 4.39 0.75 1.04
C VAL A 200 2.93 0.65 1.52
N LEU A 201 1.96 0.89 0.63
CA LEU A 201 0.54 0.75 0.97
C LEU A 201 0.12 -0.71 1.18
N GLU A 202 0.58 -1.61 0.31
CA GLU A 202 0.32 -3.04 0.41
C GLU A 202 0.94 -3.66 1.67
N ALA A 203 2.05 -3.08 2.15
CA ALA A 203 2.69 -3.50 3.39
C ALA A 203 1.88 -3.13 4.64
N GLY A 204 0.86 -2.29 4.51
CA GLY A 204 0.01 -1.84 5.61
C GLY A 204 0.72 -0.86 6.56
N GLU A 205 1.82 -0.24 6.13
CA GLU A 205 2.55 0.76 6.92
C GLU A 205 1.73 2.06 7.12
N HIS A 206 0.76 2.29 6.23
CA HIS A 206 -0.12 3.46 6.24
C HIS A 206 -1.60 3.06 6.03
N PRO A 207 -2.55 3.91 6.46
CA PRO A 207 -3.98 3.60 6.31
C PRO A 207 -4.37 3.36 4.85
N PRO A 208 -5.21 2.33 4.57
CA PRO A 208 -5.72 2.12 3.23
C PRO A 208 -6.68 3.26 2.86
N GLY A 209 -6.30 4.06 1.87
CA GLY A 209 -7.14 5.13 1.33
C GLY A 209 -8.24 4.58 0.42
N PRO A 210 -9.32 5.34 0.17
CA PRO A 210 -10.47 4.88 -0.63
C PRO A 210 -10.12 4.56 -2.08
N LEU A 211 -9.01 5.13 -2.60
CA LEU A 211 -8.49 4.80 -3.92
C LEU A 211 -7.82 3.41 -3.99
N GLY A 212 -7.31 2.92 -2.85
CA GLY A 212 -6.35 1.83 -2.82
C GLY A 212 -5.10 2.09 -3.69
N THR A 213 -4.26 1.06 -3.82
CA THR A 213 -3.04 1.12 -4.65
C THR A 213 -3.37 1.39 -6.12
N ARG A 214 -4.29 0.61 -6.69
CA ARG A 214 -4.66 0.69 -8.11
C ARG A 214 -5.26 2.06 -8.47
N GLY A 215 -6.12 2.61 -7.61
CA GLY A 215 -6.70 3.93 -7.83
C GLY A 215 -5.63 5.02 -7.77
N ALA A 216 -4.73 4.98 -6.79
CA ALA A 216 -3.64 5.96 -6.68
C ALA A 216 -2.70 5.94 -7.91
N MET A 217 -2.39 4.77 -8.48
CA MET A 217 -1.64 4.68 -9.75
C MET A 217 -2.39 5.36 -10.90
N ARG A 218 -3.70 5.13 -10.99
CA ARG A 218 -4.56 5.72 -12.02
C ARG A 218 -4.63 7.24 -11.89
N GLU A 219 -4.79 7.74 -10.66
CA GLU A 219 -4.81 9.18 -10.38
C GLU A 219 -3.48 9.85 -10.76
N ALA A 220 -2.34 9.23 -10.43
CA ALA A 220 -1.03 9.73 -10.83
C ALA A 220 -0.90 9.87 -12.37
N ALA A 221 -1.37 8.86 -13.12
CA ALA A 221 -1.39 8.93 -14.59
C ALA A 221 -2.33 10.03 -15.10
N ARG A 222 -3.52 10.21 -14.50
CA ARG A 222 -4.47 11.24 -14.92
C ARG A 222 -3.97 12.65 -14.62
N ILE A 223 -3.35 12.88 -13.46
CA ILE A 223 -2.77 14.20 -13.12
C ILE A 223 -1.65 14.55 -14.10
N LEU A 224 -0.81 13.58 -14.48
CA LEU A 224 0.23 13.80 -15.49
C LEU A 224 -0.34 14.06 -16.88
N LEU A 225 -1.48 13.46 -17.23
CA LEU A 225 -2.11 13.63 -18.54
C LEU A 225 -2.92 14.93 -18.66
N GLY A 226 -3.51 15.39 -17.56
CA GLY A 226 -4.45 16.51 -17.52
C GLY A 226 -5.67 16.33 -18.43
N GLU A 227 -6.37 17.42 -18.73
CA GLU A 227 -7.45 17.47 -19.73
C GLU A 227 -6.90 17.68 -21.15
N GLY A 228 -5.91 16.86 -21.53
CA GLY A 228 -5.27 16.91 -22.84
C GLY A 228 -4.06 17.85 -22.94
N PRO A 229 -3.40 17.90 -24.11
CA PRO A 229 -2.06 18.48 -24.25
C PRO A 229 -1.96 19.97 -23.90
N ALA A 230 -3.04 20.73 -24.13
CA ALA A 230 -3.03 22.18 -23.91
C ALA A 230 -2.96 22.58 -22.43
N ASN A 231 -3.44 21.72 -21.53
CA ASN A 231 -3.50 21.98 -20.09
C ASN A 231 -2.71 20.96 -19.27
N GLN A 232 -1.96 20.08 -19.92
CA GLN A 232 -1.31 18.93 -19.30
C GLN A 232 -0.41 19.33 -18.13
N LYS A 233 0.51 20.29 -18.33
CA LYS A 233 1.40 20.74 -17.26
C LYS A 233 0.67 21.42 -16.10
N SER A 234 -0.47 22.08 -16.36
CA SER A 234 -1.20 22.85 -15.35
C SER A 234 -1.64 21.97 -14.18
N TYR A 235 -2.11 20.76 -14.43
CA TYR A 235 -2.50 19.82 -13.36
C TYR A 235 -1.31 19.38 -12.52
N THR A 236 -0.18 19.06 -13.16
CA THR A 236 1.04 18.66 -12.45
C THR A 236 1.61 19.83 -11.63
N LEU A 237 1.61 21.04 -12.18
CA LEU A 237 2.05 22.26 -11.49
C LEU A 237 1.14 22.62 -10.31
N ALA A 238 -0.17 22.48 -10.49
CA ALA A 238 -1.15 22.68 -9.43
C ALA A 238 -0.93 21.71 -8.25
N ALA A 239 -0.79 20.41 -8.54
CA ALA A 239 -0.53 19.38 -7.53
C ALA A 239 0.78 19.63 -6.76
N LEU A 240 1.88 19.90 -7.47
CA LEU A 240 3.17 20.20 -6.84
C LEU A 240 3.14 21.52 -6.04
N GLY A 241 2.37 22.50 -6.52
CA GLY A 241 2.16 23.78 -5.87
C GLY A 241 1.41 23.63 -4.56
N ASP A 242 0.30 22.88 -4.58
CA ASP A 242 -0.49 22.54 -3.41
C ASP A 242 0.35 21.79 -2.37
N LEU A 243 1.08 20.75 -2.79
CA LEU A 243 2.03 20.04 -1.92
C LEU A 243 3.05 20.99 -1.27
N ALA A 244 3.66 21.88 -2.05
CA ALA A 244 4.66 22.82 -1.54
C ALA A 244 4.07 23.82 -0.52
N GLN A 245 2.80 24.21 -0.69
CA GLN A 245 2.08 25.05 0.26
C GLN A 245 1.73 24.28 1.54
N THR A 246 1.15 23.08 1.38
CA THR A 246 0.72 22.20 2.48
C THR A 246 1.91 21.77 3.35
N LEU A 247 3.01 21.31 2.77
CA LEU A 247 4.26 21.05 3.50
C LEU A 247 4.82 22.31 4.17
N GLY A 248 4.60 23.48 3.57
CA GLY A 248 4.98 24.76 4.11
C GLY A 248 4.17 25.18 5.34
N ARG A 249 2.86 24.90 5.35
CA ARG A 249 1.97 25.09 6.51
C ARG A 249 2.34 24.12 7.64
N ALA A 250 2.46 22.83 7.32
CA ALA A 250 2.83 21.79 8.29
C ALA A 250 4.16 22.11 8.99
N ARG A 251 5.18 22.57 8.24
CA ARG A 251 6.47 22.95 8.83
C ARG A 251 6.38 24.08 9.87
N LYS A 252 5.40 25.00 9.72
CA LYS A 252 5.20 26.08 10.69
C LYS A 252 4.58 25.56 11.99
N GLN A 253 3.81 24.47 11.93
CA GLN A 253 3.14 23.85 13.07
C GLN A 253 4.00 22.79 13.76
N ALA A 254 4.92 22.16 13.02
CA ALA A 254 5.80 21.13 13.55
C ALA A 254 6.68 21.68 14.69
N VAL A 255 6.62 21.01 15.83
CA VAL A 255 7.38 21.36 17.05
C VAL A 255 8.77 20.74 17.01
N ALA A 256 8.89 19.51 16.51
CA ALA A 256 10.15 18.78 16.47
C ALA A 256 11.09 19.30 15.37
N PRO A 257 12.36 19.62 15.67
CA PRO A 257 13.32 20.10 14.67
C PRO A 257 13.52 19.12 13.51
N GLU A 258 13.59 17.82 13.80
CA GLU A 258 13.78 16.77 12.78
C GLU A 258 12.59 16.70 11.79
N GLU A 259 11.37 16.82 12.30
CA GLU A 259 10.15 16.87 11.49
C GLU A 259 10.14 18.12 10.60
N ARG A 260 10.48 19.28 11.18
CA ARG A 260 10.60 20.55 10.42
C ARG A 260 11.61 20.44 9.28
N ASP A 261 12.71 19.72 9.47
CA ASP A 261 13.74 19.50 8.46
C ASP A 261 13.27 18.54 7.35
N ARG A 262 12.57 17.46 7.71
CA ARG A 262 11.96 16.55 6.72
C ARG A 262 10.95 17.29 5.85
N LEU A 263 10.03 18.04 6.47
CA LEU A 263 9.04 18.87 5.77
C LEU A 263 9.69 19.95 4.89
N TYR A 264 10.78 20.55 5.36
CA TYR A 264 11.55 21.51 4.57
C TYR A 264 12.13 20.88 3.30
N ARG A 265 12.82 19.74 3.43
CA ARG A 265 13.44 19.06 2.28
C ARG A 265 12.40 18.60 1.26
N ALA A 266 11.30 18.02 1.74
CA ALA A 266 10.18 17.62 0.88
C ALA A 266 9.59 18.83 0.14
N ARG A 267 9.33 19.94 0.84
CA ARG A 267 8.87 21.19 0.21
C ARG A 267 9.85 21.70 -0.85
N LYS A 268 11.16 21.68 -0.56
CA LYS A 268 12.19 22.08 -1.53
C LYS A 268 12.21 21.16 -2.75
N LYS A 269 12.00 19.85 -2.57
CA LYS A 269 11.88 18.88 -3.68
C LYS A 269 10.65 19.15 -4.53
N CYS A 270 9.48 19.43 -3.94
CA CYS A 270 8.28 19.84 -4.69
C CYS A 270 8.52 21.12 -5.50
N GLN A 271 9.16 22.14 -4.92
CA GLN A 271 9.51 23.37 -5.63
C GLN A 271 10.47 23.13 -6.80
N PHE A 272 11.45 22.24 -6.62
CA PHE A 272 12.37 21.83 -7.68
C PHE A 272 11.63 21.11 -8.81
N LEU A 273 10.80 20.11 -8.48
CA LEU A 273 10.00 19.38 -9.47
C LEU A 273 9.02 20.29 -10.20
N LEU A 274 8.48 21.29 -9.52
CA LEU A 274 7.57 22.28 -10.10
C LEU A 274 8.30 23.16 -11.14
N SER A 275 9.52 23.58 -10.84
CA SER A 275 10.36 24.32 -11.79
C SER A 275 10.81 23.44 -12.96
N TRP A 276 11.14 22.17 -12.69
CA TRP A 276 11.50 21.19 -13.72
C TRP A 276 10.32 20.92 -14.67
N THR A 277 9.13 20.70 -14.12
CA THR A 277 7.89 20.47 -14.89
C THR A 277 7.57 21.65 -15.80
N ASN A 278 7.75 22.88 -15.31
CA ASN A 278 7.48 24.09 -16.09
C ASN A 278 8.41 24.23 -17.31
N GLU A 279 9.63 23.70 -17.23
CA GLU A 279 10.64 23.77 -18.30
C GLU A 279 10.71 22.51 -19.18
N ASN A 280 10.04 21.41 -18.81
CA ASN A 280 10.13 20.10 -19.48
C ASN A 280 8.73 19.50 -19.72
N GLU A 281 7.84 20.30 -20.32
CA GLU A 281 6.45 19.90 -20.60
C GLU A 281 6.35 18.71 -21.57
N ASP A 282 7.25 18.63 -22.54
CA ASP A 282 7.36 17.56 -23.53
C ASP A 282 7.60 16.18 -22.89
N ALA A 283 8.22 16.14 -21.71
CA ALA A 283 8.45 14.91 -20.97
C ALA A 283 7.18 14.36 -20.31
N LEU A 284 6.10 15.14 -20.19
CA LEU A 284 4.91 14.74 -19.43
C LEU A 284 4.04 13.72 -20.17
N THR A 285 3.82 13.89 -21.48
CA THR A 285 2.98 12.94 -22.26
C THR A 285 3.56 11.52 -22.25
N PRO A 286 4.85 11.30 -22.59
CA PRO A 286 5.42 9.96 -22.54
C PRO A 286 5.37 9.36 -21.13
N LEU A 287 5.67 10.17 -20.11
CA LEU A 287 5.64 9.74 -18.72
C LEU A 287 4.23 9.34 -18.25
N ALA A 288 3.20 10.07 -18.68
CA ALA A 288 1.80 9.73 -18.40
C ALA A 288 1.40 8.38 -19.02
N LEU A 289 1.84 8.12 -20.26
CA LEU A 289 1.59 6.85 -20.95
C LEU A 289 2.31 5.67 -20.28
N ASP A 290 3.54 5.89 -19.82
CA ASP A 290 4.29 4.89 -19.04
C ASP A 290 3.56 4.56 -17.73
N CYS A 291 3.08 5.58 -17.01
CA CYS A 291 2.27 5.41 -15.79
C CYS A 291 0.97 4.64 -16.07
N ALA A 292 0.26 4.98 -17.14
CA ALA A 292 -0.96 4.28 -17.54
C ALA A 292 -0.69 2.81 -17.90
N THR A 293 0.44 2.53 -18.53
CA THR A 293 0.88 1.17 -18.86
C THR A 293 1.21 0.37 -17.60
N ALA A 294 1.98 0.95 -16.67
CA ALA A 294 2.28 0.35 -15.38
C ALA A 294 1.01 0.06 -14.57
N HIS A 295 0.04 0.99 -14.57
CA HIS A 295 -1.27 0.80 -13.93
C HIS A 295 -2.05 -0.38 -14.54
N ARG A 296 -2.11 -0.48 -15.87
CA ARG A 296 -2.77 -1.63 -16.55
C ARG A 296 -2.08 -2.94 -16.22
N ALA A 297 -0.75 -2.98 -16.27
CA ALA A 297 0.02 -4.18 -15.94
C ALA A 297 -0.22 -4.63 -14.49
N HIS A 298 -0.25 -3.68 -13.54
CA HIS A 298 -0.57 -3.97 -12.14
C HIS A 298 -2.01 -4.48 -11.96
N THR A 299 -2.96 -3.94 -12.73
CA THR A 299 -4.37 -4.36 -12.68
C THR A 299 -4.51 -5.80 -13.15
N VAL A 300 -3.91 -6.13 -14.30
CA VAL A 300 -3.90 -7.50 -14.83
C VAL A 300 -3.24 -8.46 -13.84
N ALA A 301 -2.07 -8.10 -13.28
CA ALA A 301 -1.40 -8.94 -12.30
C ALA A 301 -2.24 -9.18 -11.04
N ALA A 302 -2.98 -8.18 -10.56
CA ALA A 302 -3.86 -8.33 -9.41
C ALA A 302 -5.08 -9.22 -9.71
N GLU A 303 -5.66 -9.10 -10.91
CA GLU A 303 -6.74 -9.98 -11.37
C GLU A 303 -6.28 -11.44 -11.51
N GLU A 304 -5.08 -11.66 -12.04
CA GLU A 304 -4.45 -12.98 -12.10
C GLU A 304 -4.22 -13.58 -10.71
N VAL A 305 -3.72 -12.79 -9.75
CA VAL A 305 -3.59 -13.23 -8.36
C VAL A 305 -4.94 -13.63 -7.79
N ALA A 306 -5.96 -12.80 -7.97
CA ALA A 306 -7.29 -13.06 -7.45
C ALA A 306 -7.90 -14.34 -8.06
N ALA A 307 -7.77 -14.54 -9.37
CA ALA A 307 -8.24 -15.74 -10.05
C ALA A 307 -7.53 -17.00 -9.55
N LEU A 308 -6.19 -16.98 -9.48
CA LEU A 308 -5.40 -18.12 -8.98
C LEU A 308 -5.69 -18.43 -7.51
N THR A 309 -5.91 -17.38 -6.70
CA THR A 309 -6.28 -17.55 -5.29
C THR A 309 -7.65 -18.21 -5.19
N GLY A 310 -8.65 -17.72 -5.93
CA GLY A 310 -10.00 -18.32 -5.94
C GLY A 310 -10.00 -19.78 -6.40
N GLU A 311 -9.22 -20.14 -7.42
CA GLU A 311 -9.06 -21.55 -7.84
C GLU A 311 -8.44 -22.41 -6.74
N LEU A 312 -7.41 -21.92 -6.04
CA LEU A 312 -6.80 -22.65 -4.93
C LEU A 312 -7.77 -22.84 -3.77
N GLU A 313 -8.54 -21.81 -3.43
CA GLU A 313 -9.55 -21.89 -2.36
C GLU A 313 -10.66 -22.90 -2.69
N GLN A 314 -11.11 -22.94 -3.94
CA GLN A 314 -12.07 -23.96 -4.41
C GLN A 314 -11.48 -25.37 -4.29
N LEU A 315 -10.23 -25.57 -4.68
CA LEU A 315 -9.55 -26.86 -4.59
C LEU A 315 -9.27 -27.28 -3.14
N TRP A 316 -9.09 -26.34 -2.23
CA TRP A 316 -8.89 -26.61 -0.80
C TRP A 316 -10.20 -26.76 -0.02
N GLY A 317 -11.33 -26.38 -0.61
CA GLY A 317 -12.60 -26.30 0.10
C GLY A 317 -12.62 -25.19 1.15
N GLY A 318 -11.78 -24.16 1.00
CA GLY A 318 -11.63 -23.07 1.96
C GLY A 318 -10.39 -22.20 1.73
N PRO A 319 -10.22 -21.11 2.51
CA PRO A 319 -9.12 -20.14 2.35
C PRO A 319 -7.73 -20.68 2.73
N LEU A 320 -7.67 -21.87 3.31
CA LEU A 320 -6.45 -22.48 3.84
C LEU A 320 -6.21 -23.82 3.17
N PRO A 321 -4.93 -24.18 2.89
CA PRO A 321 -4.59 -25.48 2.39
C PRO A 321 -5.04 -26.58 3.36
N PRO A 322 -5.47 -27.75 2.85
CA PRO A 322 -5.86 -28.86 3.69
C PRO A 322 -4.66 -29.33 4.54
N ALA A 323 -4.95 -29.78 5.76
CA ALA A 323 -3.93 -30.31 6.65
C ALA A 323 -3.23 -31.51 5.97
N ARG A 324 -1.89 -31.52 5.99
CA ARG A 324 -1.10 -32.65 5.49
C ARG A 324 -1.47 -33.90 6.30
N ARG A 325 -1.94 -34.95 5.65
CA ARG A 325 -2.15 -36.25 6.30
C ARG A 325 -0.78 -36.81 6.70
N THR A 326 -0.57 -37.08 7.98
CA THR A 326 0.59 -37.82 8.47
C THR A 326 0.49 -39.26 7.97
N LEU A 327 1.33 -39.61 7.00
CA LEU A 327 1.34 -40.91 6.30
C LEU A 327 1.97 -42.06 7.09
N ILE A 328 2.15 -41.92 8.40
CA ILE A 328 2.70 -42.98 9.27
C ILE A 328 1.91 -42.98 10.57
N GLU A 329 0.93 -43.87 10.68
CA GLU A 329 0.42 -44.34 11.96
C GLU A 329 1.34 -45.47 12.41
N GLU A 330 2.15 -45.25 13.45
CA GLU A 330 2.83 -46.35 14.13
C GLU A 330 1.75 -47.26 14.72
N LEU A 331 1.72 -48.52 14.28
CA LEU A 331 0.82 -49.53 14.80
C LEU A 331 1.07 -49.69 16.31
N PRO A 332 0.02 -49.70 17.15
CA PRO A 332 0.19 -49.97 18.58
C PRO A 332 0.74 -51.39 18.77
N GLY A 333 1.90 -51.48 19.43
CA GLY A 333 2.54 -52.73 19.84
C GLY A 333 1.94 -53.34 21.09
#